data_AF-A0A7J9C1L6-F1
#
_entry.id   AF-A0A7J9C1L6-F1
#
_cell.length_a   1.000
_cell.length_b   1.000
_cell.length_c   1.000
_cell.angle_alpha   90.00
_cell.angle_beta   90.00
_cell.angle_gamma   90.00
#
_symmetry.space_group_name_H-M   'P 1'
#
loop_
_entity.id
_entity.type
_entity.pdbx_description
1 polymer ?
#
loop_
_entity_poly.entity_id
_entity_poly.type
_entity_poly.pdbx_seq_one_letter_code
_entity_poly.pdbx_strand_id
1 'polypeptide(L)' 'MNSQLFMRWRDRFLFCTKAIYKSQAETGEIRGHYLNATIVTCEEMIKRVVCTRELEVPIIMHNKWVHCKY' A
#
# COMPACT_ATOMS: atom_id res chain seq x y z
N MET A 1 8.61 3.26 1.71
CA MET A 1 8.41 3.99 2.98
C MET A 1 7.28 3.36 3.79
N ASN A 2 7.34 3.46 5.14
CA ASN A 2 6.27 2.96 6.02
C ASN A 2 5.28 4.09 6.33
N SER A 3 5.29 4.66 7.54
CA SER A 3 4.50 5.83 7.91
C SER A 3 5.43 6.77 8.68
N GLN A 4 5.68 7.97 8.17
CA GLN A 4 6.57 8.98 8.76
C GLN A 4 5.82 10.30 8.89
N LEU A 5 6.34 11.27 9.65
CA LEU A 5 5.64 12.52 9.95
C LEU A 5 5.20 13.29 8.71
N PHE A 6 6.05 13.32 7.67
CA PHE A 6 5.76 14.01 6.41
C PHE A 6 4.84 13.22 5.47
N MET A 7 4.64 11.92 5.70
CA MET A 7 3.84 11.05 4.83
C MET A 7 3.27 9.86 5.61
N ARG A 8 1.99 9.98 5.96
CA ARG A 8 1.25 8.88 6.57
C ARG A 8 0.89 7.84 5.52
N TRP A 9 0.86 6.57 5.94
CA TRP A 9 0.68 5.44 5.02
C TRP A 9 -0.68 5.46 4.32
N ARG A 10 -1.75 5.88 5.01
CA ARG A 10 -3.12 5.87 4.48
C ARG A 10 -3.30 6.90 3.37
N ASP A 11 -2.80 8.12 3.58
CA ASP A 11 -2.82 9.16 2.55
C ASP A 11 -2.01 8.73 1.32
N ARG A 12 -0.82 8.14 1.54
CA ARG A 12 -0.02 7.60 0.43
C ARG A 12 -0.79 6.54 -0.36
N PHE A 13 -1.45 5.59 0.31
CA PHE A 13 -2.22 4.55 -0.36
C PHE A 13 -3.31 5.17 -1.22
N LEU A 14 -4.07 6.12 -0.68
CA LEU A 14 -5.13 6.80 -1.40
C LEU A 14 -4.61 7.55 -2.65
N PHE A 15 -3.54 8.33 -2.52
CA PHE A 15 -2.97 9.08 -3.64
C PHE A 15 -2.34 8.17 -4.70
N CYS A 16 -1.61 7.14 -4.30
CA CYS A 16 -1.03 6.17 -5.22
C CYS A 16 -2.11 5.40 -5.98
N THR A 17 -3.16 4.94 -5.32
CA THR A 17 -4.29 4.26 -5.96
C THR A 17 -4.96 5.17 -7.01
N LYS A 18 -5.20 6.44 -6.66
CA LYS A 18 -5.76 7.41 -7.62
C LYS A 18 -4.85 7.59 -8.85
N ALA A 19 -3.53 7.65 -8.64
CA ALA A 19 -2.57 7.79 -9.73
C ALA A 19 -2.50 6.52 -10.62
N ILE A 20 -2.56 5.32 -10.02
CA ILE A 20 -2.61 4.04 -10.74
C ILE A 20 -3.82 4.04 -11.67
N TYR A 21 -5.03 4.26 -11.15
CA TYR A 21 -6.22 4.19 -11.99
C TYR A 21 -6.29 5.29 -13.04
N LYS A 22 -5.80 6.49 -12.73
CA LYS A 22 -5.66 7.56 -13.74
C LYS A 22 -4.75 7.13 -14.89
N SER A 23 -3.54 6.67 -14.57
CA SER A 23 -2.57 6.25 -15.60
C SER A 23 -3.02 5.01 -16.37
N GLN A 24 -3.71 4.07 -15.71
CA GLN A 24 -4.32 2.91 -16.36
C GLN A 24 -5.44 3.31 -17.33
N ALA A 25 -6.27 4.28 -16.97
CA ALA A 25 -7.30 4.82 -17.87
C ALA A 25 -6.69 5.57 -19.07
N GLU A 26 -5.57 6.28 -18.87
CA GLU A 26 -4.89 7.01 -19.94
C GLU A 26 -4.15 6.09 -20.93
N THR A 27 -3.53 5.01 -20.45
CA THR A 27 -2.71 4.13 -21.32
C THR A 27 -3.40 2.85 -21.76
N GLY A 28 -4.50 2.44 -21.10
CA GLY A 28 -5.17 1.16 -21.35
C GLY A 28 -4.38 -0.08 -20.90
N GLU A 29 -3.23 0.11 -20.24
CA GLU A 29 -2.39 -0.98 -19.71
C GLU A 29 -2.67 -1.18 -18.22
N ILE A 30 -2.56 -2.41 -17.73
CA ILE A 30 -2.67 -2.69 -16.30
C ILE A 30 -1.49 -2.03 -15.57
N ARG A 31 -1.80 -1.20 -14.56
CA ARG A 31 -0.80 -0.50 -13.74
C ARG A 31 -0.88 -0.98 -12.29
N GLY A 32 0.22 -0.82 -11.56
CA GLY A 32 0.29 -1.14 -10.14
C GLY A 32 1.44 -0.42 -9.46
N HIS A 33 1.34 -0.26 -8.13
CA HIS A 33 2.41 0.25 -7.30
C HIS A 33 2.58 -0.63 -6.08
N TYR A 34 3.83 -0.94 -5.73
CA TYR A 34 4.15 -1.74 -4.55
C TYR A 34 3.84 -0.98 -3.25
N LEU A 35 2.59 -1.05 -2.79
CA LEU A 35 2.17 -0.44 -1.54
C LEU A 35 2.76 -1.20 -0.36
N ASN A 36 3.70 -0.57 0.34
CA ASN A 36 4.43 -1.20 1.44
C ASN A 36 3.56 -1.33 2.70
N ALA A 37 3.22 -2.58 3.06
CA ALA A 37 2.46 -2.95 4.25
C ALA A 37 3.36 -3.27 5.46
N THR A 38 4.69 -3.24 5.31
CA THR A 38 5.64 -3.57 6.39
C THR A 38 5.45 -2.67 7.62
N ILE A 39 5.28 -3.31 8.77
CA ILE A 39 5.27 -2.68 10.10
C ILE A 39 5.61 -3.74 11.15
N VAL A 40 5.94 -3.29 12.36
CA VAL A 40 6.42 -4.13 13.47
C VAL A 40 5.33 -4.92 14.19
N THR A 41 4.06 -4.52 14.10
CA THR A 41 2.92 -5.22 14.73
C THR A 41 1.99 -5.82 13.69
N CYS A 42 1.50 -7.04 13.96
CA CYS A 42 0.71 -7.75 12.96
C CYS A 42 -0.69 -7.18 12.79
N GLU A 43 -1.29 -6.64 13.84
CA GLU A 43 -2.55 -5.92 13.75
C GLU A 43 -2.48 -4.72 12.79
N GLU A 44 -1.42 -3.91 12.88
CA GLU A 44 -1.25 -2.76 11.98
C GLU A 44 -0.92 -3.19 10.55
N MET A 45 -0.20 -4.30 10.37
CA MET A 45 0.05 -4.86 9.05
C MET A 45 -1.27 -5.27 8.40
N ILE A 46 -2.13 -5.97 9.15
CA ILE A 46 -3.45 -6.40 8.66
C ILE A 46 -4.32 -5.18 8.30
N LYS A 47 -4.35 -4.12 9.11
CA LYS A 47 -5.08 -2.88 8.76
C LYS A 47 -4.63 -2.30 7.41
N ARG A 48 -3.34 -2.34 7.10
CA ARG A 48 -2.82 -1.89 5.80
C ARG A 48 -3.24 -2.80 4.65
N VAL A 49 -3.17 -4.12 4.86
CA VAL A 49 -3.58 -5.11 3.87
C VAL A 49 -5.08 -5.00 3.57
N VAL A 50 -5.91 -4.82 4.60
CA VAL A 50 -7.36 -4.58 4.45
C VAL A 50 -7.61 -3.31 3.65
N CYS A 51 -6.93 -2.21 3.98
CA CYS A 51 -7.07 -0.96 3.22
C CYS A 51 -6.68 -1.14 1.74
N THR A 52 -5.63 -1.88 1.43
CA THR A 52 -5.26 -2.16 0.03
C THR A 52 -6.28 -3.02 -0.70
N ARG A 53 -6.94 -3.94 0.02
CA ARG A 53 -8.03 -4.76 -0.54
C ARG A 53 -9.27 -3.93 -0.83
N GLU A 54 -9.67 -3.04 0.08
CA GLU A 54 -10.78 -2.11 -0.11
C GLU A 54 -10.54 -1.13 -1.27
N LEU A 55 -9.28 -0.79 -1.53
CA LEU A 55 -8.86 0.04 -2.65
C LEU A 55 -8.62 -0.74 -3.95
N GLU A 56 -8.86 -2.05 -3.96
CA GLU A 56 -8.73 -2.95 -5.12
C GLU A 56 -7.38 -2.86 -5.85
N VAL A 57 -6.31 -2.56 -5.11
CA VAL A 57 -4.98 -2.48 -5.71
C VAL A 57 -4.43 -3.89 -5.99
N PRO A 58 -3.76 -4.09 -7.14
CA PRO A 58 -3.36 -5.43 -7.57
C PRO A 58 -2.13 -5.98 -6.86
N ILE A 59 -1.35 -5.15 -6.14
CA ILE A 59 -0.05 -5.56 -5.58
C ILE A 59 0.32 -4.78 -4.32
N ILE A 60 0.95 -5.49 -3.38
CA ILE A 60 1.51 -4.95 -2.12
C ILE A 60 2.94 -5.44 -1.91
N MET A 61 3.67 -4.79 -1.00
CA MET A 61 5.03 -5.18 -0.61
C MET A 61 5.09 -5.45 0.90
N HIS A 62 5.79 -6.52 1.27
CA HIS A 62 6.17 -6.81 2.65
C HIS A 62 7.66 -7.16 2.71
N ASN A 63 8.40 -6.52 3.63
CA ASN A 63 9.79 -6.85 3.89
C ASN A 63 9.87 -8.03 4.86
N LYS A 64 10.14 -9.22 4.32
CA LYS A 64 10.25 -10.47 5.09
C LYS A 64 11.28 -10.46 6.23
N TRP A 65 12.26 -9.55 6.17
CA TRP A 65 13.29 -9.42 7.20
C TRP A 65 12.81 -8.62 8.42
N VAL A 66 11.70 -7.89 8.29
CA VAL A 66 11.08 -7.20 9.42
C VAL A 66 10.13 -8.19 10.09
N HIS A 67 10.56 -8.73 11.23
CA HIS A 67 9.71 -9.62 12.01
C HIS A 67 8.56 -8.85 12.63
N CYS A 68 7.38 -9.18 12.13
CA CYS A 68 6.11 -8.79 12.71
C CYS A 68 5.94 -9.48 14.06
N LYS A 69 5.78 -8.69 15.12
CA LYS A 69 5.50 -9.18 16.46
C LYS A 69 3.99 -9.24 16.66
N TYR A 70 3.53 -10.32 17.30
CA TYR A 70 2.19 -10.45 17.87
C TYR A 70 2.11 -9.68 19.18
#